data_AF-A0A4Z1BSI8-F1
#
_entry.id   AF-A0A4Z1BSI8-F1
#
_cell.length_a   1.000
_cell.length_b   1.000
_cell.length_c   1.000
_cell.angle_alpha   90.00
_cell.angle_beta   90.00
_cell.angle_gamma   90.00
#
_symmetry.space_group_name_H-M   'P 1'
#
loop_
_entity.id
_entity.type
_entity.pdbx_description
1 polymer ?
#
loop_
_entity_poly.entity_id
_entity_poly.type
_entity_poly.pdbx_seq_one_letter_code
_entity_poly.pdbx_strand_id
1 'polypeptide(L)' 'MALNKEQFVQNIIAIQDEMIRSEDYESGKRIYAEKLALAIESYLLTATIQITGTSNQGPFTGTGKIE' A
#
# COMPACT_ATOMS: atom_id res chain seq x y z
N MET A 1 -5.87 -12.03 -3.74
CA MET A 1 -5.44 -10.62 -3.58
C MET A 1 -6.28 -9.98 -2.50
N ALA A 2 -5.76 -9.79 -1.29
CA ALA A 2 -6.36 -8.88 -0.34
C ALA A 2 -5.28 -7.87 0.02
N LEU A 3 -5.08 -6.92 -0.90
CA LEU A 3 -4.50 -5.65 -0.51
C LEU A 3 -5.32 -5.16 0.68
N ASN A 4 -4.69 -4.95 1.84
CA ASN A 4 -5.40 -4.63 3.08
C ASN A 4 -5.92 -3.19 3.01
N LYS A 5 -7.02 -3.02 2.28
CA LYS A 5 -7.66 -1.73 2.00
C LYS A 5 -8.07 -1.02 3.29
N GLU A 6 -8.47 -1.78 4.32
CA GLU A 6 -8.80 -1.22 5.63
C GLU A 6 -7.56 -0.61 6.29
N GLN A 7 -6.42 -1.30 6.30
CA GLN A 7 -5.17 -0.76 6.84
C GLN A 7 -4.69 0.45 6.04
N PHE A 8 -4.83 0.44 4.72
CA PHE A 8 -4.48 1.58 3.88
C PHE A 8 -5.33 2.81 4.19
N VAL A 9 -6.65 2.64 4.35
CA VAL A 9 -7.56 3.73 4.73
C VAL A 9 -7.21 4.28 6.11
N GLN A 10 -6.91 3.42 7.09
CA GLN A 10 -6.47 3.85 8.42
C GLN A 10 -5.17 4.67 8.37
N ASN A 11 -4.21 4.26 7.54
CA ASN A 11 -2.96 5.00 7.37
C ASN A 11 -3.19 6.40 6.75
N ILE A 12 -4.11 6.53 5.79
CA ILE A 12 -4.46 7.84 5.21
C ILE A 12 -5.11 8.74 6.25
N ILE A 13 -6.04 8.21 7.06
CA ILE A 13 -6.70 8.99 8.13
C ILE A 13 -5.66 9.48 9.14
N ALA A 14 -4.71 8.64 9.55
CA ALA A 14 -3.65 9.03 10.46
C ALA A 14 -2.76 10.15 9.89
N ILE A 15 -2.45 10.09 8.59
CA ILE A 15 -1.72 11.16 7.89
C ILE A 15 -2.54 12.46 7.92
N GLN A 16 -3.85 12.40 7.67
CA GLN A 16 -4.72 13.59 7.71
C GLN A 16 -4.82 14.19 9.12
N ASP A 17 -4.94 13.37 10.16
CA ASP A 17 -4.98 13.82 11.56
C ASP A 17 -3.66 14.49 11.99
N GLU A 18 -2.52 13.97 11.54
CA GLU A 18 -1.20 14.59 11.75
C GLU A 18 -1.13 15.97 11.07
N MET A 19 -1.74 16.09 9.87
CA MET A 19 -1.70 17.32 9.10
C MET A 19 -2.63 18.42 9.61
N ILE A 20 -3.80 18.08 10.16
CA ILE A 20 -4.72 19.06 10.76
C ILE A 20 -4.05 19.79 11.93
N ARG A 21 -3.08 19.16 12.59
CA ARG A 21 -2.31 19.75 13.70
C ARG A 21 -1.11 20.57 13.23
N SER A 22 -0.84 20.64 11.94
CA SER A 22 0.29 21.40 11.40
C SER A 22 -0.05 22.88 11.33
N GLU A 23 0.76 23.71 11.98
CA GLU A 23 0.60 25.17 12.00
C GLU A 23 1.03 25.84 10.68
N ASP A 24 1.81 25.14 9.85
CA ASP A 24 2.29 25.60 8.54
C ASP A 24 1.62 24.82 7.41
N TYR A 25 0.64 25.47 6.78
CA TYR A 25 -0.14 24.92 5.67
C TYR A 25 0.71 24.61 4.43
N GLU A 26 1.73 25.41 4.13
CA GLU A 26 2.54 25.23 2.92
C GLU A 26 3.53 24.09 3.07
N SER A 27 4.24 24.04 4.19
CA SER A 27 5.11 22.91 4.54
C SER A 27 4.29 21.63 4.72
N GLY A 28 3.10 21.76 5.29
CA GLY A 28 2.22 20.64 5.54
C GLY A 28 1.68 19.98 4.27
N LYS A 29 1.35 20.74 3.22
CA LYS A 29 0.94 20.17 1.93
C LYS A 29 2.01 19.28 1.30
N ARG A 30 3.28 19.67 1.41
CA ARG A 30 4.40 18.85 0.90
C ARG A 30 4.56 17.57 1.71
N ILE A 31 4.56 17.66 3.04
CA ILE A 31 4.68 16.50 3.94
C ILE A 31 3.50 15.53 3.74
N TYR A 32 2.29 16.05 3.58
CA TYR A 32 1.11 15.26 3.26
C TYR A 32 1.29 14.47 1.96
N ALA A 33 1.73 15.14 0.89
CA ALA A 33 1.91 14.52 -0.42
C ALA A 33 2.99 13.42 -0.38
N GLU A 34 4.10 13.66 0.31
CA GLU A 34 5.18 12.67 0.49
C GLU A 34 4.71 11.45 1.28
N LYS A 35 4.01 11.66 2.40
CA LYS A 35 3.46 10.55 3.22
C LYS A 35 2.39 9.77 2.48
N LEU A 36 1.53 10.45 1.71
CA LEU A 36 0.50 9.81 0.90
C LEU A 36 1.12 8.95 -0.21
N ALA A 37 2.15 9.46 -0.90
CA ALA A 37 2.86 8.70 -1.93
C ALA A 37 3.49 7.42 -1.35
N LEU A 38 4.18 7.51 -0.21
CA LEU A 38 4.75 6.36 0.49
C LEU A 38 3.70 5.33 0.94
N ALA A 39 2.53 5.79 1.40
CA ALA A 39 1.44 4.91 1.78
C ALA A 39 0.90 4.14 0.57
N ILE A 40 0.80 4.78 -0.60
CA ILE A 40 0.36 4.16 -1.86
C ILE A 40 1.41 3.15 -2.34
N GLU A 41 2.69 3.50 -2.33
CA GLU A 41 3.77 2.57 -2.69
C GLU A 41 3.77 1.34 -1.80
N SER A 42 3.72 1.54 -0.48
CA SER A 42 3.65 0.45 0.49
C SER A 42 2.43 -0.44 0.26
N TYR A 43 1.28 0.16 -0.03
CA TYR A 43 0.07 -0.58 -0.36
C TYR A 43 0.25 -1.44 -1.61
N LEU A 44 0.81 -0.89 -2.69
CA LEU A 44 1.05 -1.63 -3.93
C LEU A 44 2.06 -2.78 -3.75
N LEU A 45 3.10 -2.57 -2.94
CA LEU A 45 4.08 -3.61 -2.61
C LEU A 45 3.47 -4.75 -1.77
N THR A 46 2.40 -4.53 -1.00
CA THR A 46 1.76 -5.63 -0.24
C THR A 46 1.01 -6.64 -1.12
N ALA A 47 0.94 -6.43 -2.43
CA ALA A 47 0.29 -7.37 -3.34
C ALA A 47 1.00 -8.72 -3.36
N THR A 48 0.27 -9.77 -2.98
CA THR A 48 0.68 -11.15 -3.24
C THR A 48 0.08 -11.61 -4.56
N ILE A 49 0.94 -12.01 -5.49
CA ILE A 49 0.56 -12.59 -6.78
C ILE A 49 0.44 -14.10 -6.61
N GLN A 50 -0.75 -14.64 -6.88
CA GLN A 50 -0.94 -16.09 -6.95
C GLN A 50 -0.64 -16.54 -8.38
N ILE A 51 0.39 -17.37 -8.55
CA ILE A 51 0.77 -17.95 -9.82
C ILE A 51 0.08 -19.31 -9.91
N THR A 52 -0.74 -19.51 -10.93
CA THR A 52 -1.36 -20.81 -11.20
C THR A 52 -0.98 -21.24 -12.61
N GLY A 53 -0.64 -22.51 -12.77
CA GLY A 53 -0.26 -23.05 -14.08
C GLY A 53 -0.33 -24.57 -14.11
N THR A 54 -0.17 -25.12 -15.30
CA THR A 54 -0.12 -26.57 -15.53
C THR A 54 1.19 -26.90 -16.22
N SER A 55 1.92 -27.86 -15.66
CA SER A 55 3.15 -28.41 -16.25
C SER A 55 2.89 -29.83 -16.74
N ASN A 56 3.88 -30.47 -17.38
CA ASN A 56 3.84 -31.89 -17.69
C ASN A 56 3.76 -32.79 -16.44
N GLN A 57 3.91 -32.24 -15.23
CA GLN A 57 3.73 -32.94 -13.95
C GLN A 57 2.38 -32.63 -13.25
N GLY A 58 1.49 -31.87 -13.91
CA GLY A 58 0.18 -31.51 -13.36
C GLY A 58 0.04 -30.03 -12.96
N PRO A 59 -1.08 -29.66 -12.31
CA PRO A 59 -1.33 -28.29 -11.86
C PRO A 59 -0.36 -27.90 -10.75
N PHE A 60 0.15 -26.68 -10.80
CA PHE A 60 0.97 -26.08 -9.76
C PHE A 60 0.42 -24.72 -9.35
N THR A 61 0.66 -24.39 -8.08
CA THR A 61 0.33 -23.08 -7.50
C THR A 61 1.57 -22.54 -6.80
N GLY A 62 1.98 -21.33 -7.16
CA GLY A 62 3.05 -20.58 -6.50
C GLY A 62 2.53 -19.26 -5.95
N THR A 63 3.26 -18.67 -5.00
CA THR A 63 2.98 -17.33 -4.47
C THR A 63 4.20 -16.46 -4.68
N GLY A 64 4.04 -15.39 -5.45
CA GLY A 64 5.02 -14.31 -5.57
C GLY A 64 4.64 -13.16 -4.65
N LYS A 65 5.61 -12.64 -3.90
CA LYS A 65 5.46 -11.41 -3.13
C LYS A 65 6.14 -10.29 -3.92
N ILE A 66 5.49 -9.13 -4.02
CA ILE A 66 6.14 -7.92 -4.50
C ILE A 66 6.85 -7.30 -3.28
N GLU A 67 8.14 -7.01 -3.38
CA GLU A 67 8.92 -6.39 -2.30
C GLU A 67 10.02 -5.48 -2.84
#